data_AF-A0AAD8AWU3-F1
#
_entry.id   AF-A0AAD8AWU3-F1
#
_cell.length_a   1.000
_cell.length_b   1.000
_cell.length_c   1.000
_cell.angle_alpha   90.00
_cell.angle_beta   90.00
_cell.angle_gamma   90.00
#
_symmetry.space_group_name_H-M   'P 1'
#
loop_
_entity.id
_entity.type
_entity.pdbx_description
1 polymer ?
#
loop_
_entity_poly.entity_id
_entity_poly.type
_entity_poly.pdbx_seq_one_letter_code
_entity_poly.pdbx_strand_id
1 'polypeptide(L)'
;ICQNSKMMLLIVILTLTCIASSLAVECVDKNQNCSSWAVNWECKKNPNFMDVNCRKSCGKCDNVPCVNNNVNCSMWAVKGECKANPKYMAINCGKACGICDNVECVNKNVSCSKWAVRGECKANPDYMVNNCRKACGICPGVACVNKNDSCSKWAVKGECKANPDYMVINCRRLVGYVLM
;
A
#
# COMPACT_ATOMS: atom_id res chain seq x y z
N ILE A 1 52.07 -10.56 -44.09
CA ILE A 1 50.76 -11.20 -43.81
C ILE A 1 50.70 -11.49 -42.32
N CYS A 2 50.50 -10.43 -41.51
CA CYS A 2 50.41 -10.53 -40.06
C CYS A 2 49.50 -9.41 -39.59
N GLN A 3 48.20 -9.70 -39.46
CA GLN A 3 47.24 -9.02 -38.60
C GLN A 3 45.88 -9.69 -38.88
N ASN A 4 45.47 -10.62 -38.01
CA ASN A 4 44.04 -10.84 -37.72
C ASN A 4 43.75 -11.77 -36.53
N SER A 5 44.69 -11.92 -35.58
CA SER A 5 44.40 -12.54 -34.27
C SER A 5 43.45 -11.70 -33.39
N LYS A 6 43.25 -10.41 -33.72
CA LYS A 6 42.32 -9.51 -33.02
C LYS A 6 40.84 -9.80 -33.31
N MET A 7 40.51 -10.41 -34.45
CA MET A 7 39.12 -10.66 -34.85
C MET A 7 38.50 -11.87 -34.11
N MET A 8 39.31 -12.87 -33.74
CA MET A 8 38.83 -14.01 -32.93
C MET A 8 38.61 -13.65 -31.45
N LEU A 9 39.40 -12.73 -30.89
CA LEU A 9 39.29 -12.34 -29.47
C LEU A 9 38.05 -11.48 -29.19
N LEU A 10 37.62 -10.66 -30.15
CA LEU A 10 36.42 -9.82 -30.07
C LEU A 10 35.12 -10.66 -30.05
N ILE A 11 35.08 -11.79 -30.77
CA ILE A 11 33.90 -12.68 -30.81
C ILE A 11 33.71 -13.38 -29.45
N VAL A 12 34.79 -13.75 -28.75
CA VAL A 12 34.71 -14.37 -27.42
C VAL A 12 34.26 -13.38 -26.34
N ILE A 13 34.61 -12.09 -26.46
CA ILE A 13 34.16 -11.04 -25.52
C ILE A 13 32.70 -10.66 -25.77
N LEU A 14 32.24 -10.65 -27.02
CA LEU A 14 30.82 -10.41 -27.40
C LEU A 14 29.89 -11.55 -26.96
N THR A 15 30.39 -12.78 -26.80
CA THR A 15 29.60 -13.90 -26.24
C THR A 15 29.71 -14.01 -24.72
N LEU A 16 30.73 -13.41 -24.08
CA LEU A 16 30.87 -13.40 -22.62
C LEU A 16 30.25 -12.17 -21.93
N THR A 17 30.03 -11.06 -22.63
CA THR A 17 29.34 -9.89 -22.05
C THR A 17 27.81 -9.95 -22.15
N CYS A 18 27.26 -11.02 -22.75
CA CYS A 18 25.81 -11.18 -22.94
C CYS A 18 25.12 -12.12 -21.91
N ILE A 19 25.84 -12.59 -20.88
CA ILE A 19 25.24 -13.44 -19.81
C ILE A 19 25.29 -12.77 -18.44
N ALA A 20 25.18 -11.44 -18.41
CA ALA A 20 24.83 -10.68 -17.21
C ALA A 20 23.51 -9.92 -17.42
N SER A 21 22.58 -10.48 -18.20
CA SER A 21 21.17 -10.14 -18.03
C SER A 21 20.77 -10.74 -16.69
N SER A 22 20.65 -9.90 -15.67
CA SER A 22 20.02 -10.27 -14.42
C SER A 22 18.68 -10.92 -14.74
N LEU A 23 18.58 -12.23 -14.52
CA LEU A 23 17.31 -12.96 -14.44
C LEU A 23 16.61 -12.48 -13.17
N ALA A 24 16.17 -11.22 -13.17
CA ALA A 24 15.12 -10.79 -12.27
C ALA A 24 13.90 -11.61 -12.71
N VAL A 25 13.67 -12.74 -12.05
CA VAL A 25 12.50 -13.57 -12.26
C VAL A 25 11.29 -12.67 -12.08
N GLU A 26 10.66 -12.30 -13.18
CA GLU A 26 9.58 -11.34 -13.19
C GLU A 26 8.46 -11.87 -12.28
N CYS A 27 8.12 -11.09 -11.26
CA CYS A 27 7.18 -11.55 -10.25
C CYS A 27 5.76 -11.18 -10.67
N VAL A 28 5.22 -12.02 -11.56
CA VAL A 28 3.89 -11.89 -12.14
C VAL A 28 3.00 -13.05 -11.77
N ASP A 29 1.69 -12.81 -11.83
CA ASP A 29 0.70 -13.88 -11.82
C ASP A 29 0.60 -14.48 -13.22
N LYS A 30 0.71 -15.81 -13.29
CA LYS A 30 0.60 -16.57 -14.55
C LYS A 30 -0.86 -16.83 -14.95
N ASN A 31 -1.81 -16.54 -14.07
CA ASN A 31 -3.24 -16.75 -14.31
C ASN A 31 -4.05 -15.53 -13.87
N GLN A 32 -5.01 -15.13 -14.70
CA GLN A 32 -5.92 -14.01 -14.41
C GLN A 32 -6.74 -14.20 -13.12
N ASN A 33 -6.99 -15.45 -12.71
CA ASN A 33 -7.76 -15.77 -11.51
C ASN A 33 -6.94 -15.75 -10.22
N CYS A 34 -5.62 -15.55 -10.29
CA CYS A 34 -4.74 -15.57 -9.11
C CYS A 34 -5.20 -14.62 -8.01
N SER A 35 -5.71 -13.43 -8.36
CA SER A 35 -6.24 -12.49 -7.37
C SER A 35 -7.48 -13.02 -6.65
N SER A 36 -8.41 -13.65 -7.38
CA SER A 36 -9.61 -14.28 -6.79
C SER A 36 -9.24 -15.45 -5.88
N TRP A 37 -8.33 -16.31 -6.33
CA TRP A 37 -7.83 -17.44 -5.54
C TRP A 37 -7.10 -16.99 -4.27
N ALA A 38 -6.30 -15.93 -4.35
CA ALA A 38 -5.63 -15.37 -3.19
C ALA A 38 -6.61 -14.82 -2.12
N VAL A 39 -7.73 -14.23 -2.55
CA VAL A 39 -8.85 -13.82 -1.67
C VAL A 39 -9.55 -15.03 -1.06
N ASN A 40 -9.72 -16.12 -1.83
CA ASN A 40 -10.31 -17.38 -1.37
C ASN A 40 -9.35 -18.28 -0.57
N TRP A 41 -8.23 -17.71 -0.10
CA TRP A 41 -7.23 -18.34 0.76
C TRP A 41 -6.41 -19.47 0.12
N GLU A 42 -6.37 -19.54 -1.21
CA GLU A 42 -5.60 -20.58 -1.92
C GLU A 42 -4.11 -20.48 -1.65
N CYS A 43 -3.56 -19.28 -1.37
CA CYS A 43 -2.15 -19.15 -0.98
C CYS A 43 -1.77 -19.95 0.29
N LYS A 44 -2.76 -20.27 1.15
CA LYS A 44 -2.56 -21.10 2.34
C LYS A 44 -3.02 -22.55 2.11
N LYS A 45 -4.12 -22.76 1.38
CA LYS A 45 -4.70 -24.09 1.10
C LYS A 45 -3.91 -24.88 0.06
N ASN A 46 -3.41 -24.20 -0.96
CA ASN A 46 -2.68 -24.78 -2.08
C ASN A 46 -1.37 -24.02 -2.37
N PRO A 47 -0.44 -23.98 -1.39
CA PRO A 47 0.76 -23.15 -1.48
C PRO A 47 1.65 -23.57 -2.65
N ASN A 48 1.82 -24.86 -2.92
CA ASN A 48 2.71 -25.33 -4.00
C ASN A 48 2.27 -24.81 -5.38
N PHE A 49 0.98 -24.83 -5.68
CA PHE A 49 0.46 -24.29 -6.94
C PHE A 49 0.55 -22.77 -6.97
N MET A 50 0.12 -22.12 -5.88
CA MET A 50 0.00 -20.67 -5.82
C MET A 50 1.38 -19.99 -5.78
N ASP A 51 2.39 -20.62 -5.21
CA ASP A 51 3.76 -20.11 -5.16
C ASP A 51 4.47 -20.17 -6.50
N VAL A 52 4.03 -21.02 -7.42
CA VAL A 52 4.62 -21.12 -8.76
C VAL A 52 3.84 -20.27 -9.77
N ASN A 53 2.53 -20.16 -9.58
CA ASN A 53 1.63 -19.55 -10.56
C ASN A 53 1.09 -18.18 -10.17
N CYS A 54 1.07 -17.86 -8.88
CA CYS A 54 0.38 -16.68 -8.33
C CYS A 54 1.22 -15.93 -7.29
N ARG A 55 2.55 -15.89 -7.47
CA ARG A 55 3.49 -15.27 -6.52
C ARG A 55 3.12 -13.83 -6.18
N LYS A 56 2.71 -13.06 -7.19
CA LYS A 56 2.30 -11.67 -7.02
C LYS A 56 1.06 -11.59 -6.15
N SER A 57 -0.03 -12.26 -6.52
CA SER A 57 -1.27 -12.34 -5.75
C SER A 57 -1.10 -12.88 -4.32
N CYS A 58 -0.11 -13.76 -4.10
CA CYS A 58 0.22 -14.29 -2.77
C CYS A 58 1.23 -13.45 -1.97
N GLY A 59 1.70 -12.32 -2.52
CA GLY A 59 2.65 -11.43 -1.82
C GLY A 59 4.04 -12.02 -1.65
N LYS A 60 4.45 -12.95 -2.53
CA LYS A 60 5.78 -13.60 -2.54
C LYS A 60 6.76 -12.94 -3.50
N CYS A 61 6.51 -11.68 -3.85
CA CYS A 61 7.45 -10.89 -4.63
C CYS A 61 8.26 -10.01 -3.69
N ASP A 62 9.58 -10.12 -3.77
CA ASP A 62 10.49 -9.25 -3.00
C ASP A 62 10.52 -7.81 -3.54
N ASN A 63 9.89 -7.57 -4.70
CA ASN A 63 9.70 -6.25 -5.31
C ASN A 63 8.30 -6.15 -5.93
N VAL A 64 7.26 -6.04 -5.11
CA VAL A 64 5.93 -5.66 -5.62
C VAL A 64 6.02 -4.19 -6.08
N PRO A 65 5.81 -3.88 -7.38
CA PRO A 65 5.87 -2.50 -7.84
C PRO A 65 4.87 -1.64 -7.06
N CYS A 66 5.34 -0.52 -6.49
CA CYS A 66 4.49 0.42 -5.78
C CYS A 66 3.73 1.28 -6.79
N VAL A 67 2.57 0.80 -7.23
CA VAL A 67 1.80 1.45 -8.30
C VAL A 67 0.30 1.41 -8.02
N ASN A 68 -0.43 2.29 -8.70
CA ASN A 68 -1.88 2.20 -8.86
C ASN A 68 -2.13 1.66 -10.28
N ASN A 69 -2.36 0.35 -10.39
CA ASN A 69 -2.65 -0.33 -11.64
C ASN A 69 -4.10 -0.14 -12.10
N ASN A 70 -4.94 0.47 -11.28
CA ASN A 70 -6.33 0.78 -11.62
C ASN A 70 -6.63 2.25 -11.38
N VAL A 71 -7.36 2.87 -12.31
CA VAL A 71 -7.83 4.26 -12.18
C VAL A 71 -8.67 4.49 -10.93
N ASN A 72 -9.35 3.45 -10.43
CA ASN A 72 -10.20 3.52 -9.25
C ASN A 72 -9.44 3.32 -7.93
N CYS A 73 -8.12 3.10 -7.94
CA CYS A 73 -7.36 2.81 -6.71
C CYS A 73 -7.58 3.85 -5.61
N SER A 74 -7.61 5.13 -5.97
CA SER A 74 -7.87 6.24 -5.04
C SER A 74 -9.27 6.15 -4.42
N MET A 75 -10.29 5.89 -5.25
CA MET A 75 -11.67 5.73 -4.78
C MET A 75 -11.83 4.51 -3.87
N TRP A 76 -11.24 3.38 -4.26
CA TRP A 76 -11.24 2.15 -3.47
C TRP A 76 -10.54 2.33 -2.13
N ALA A 77 -9.41 3.05 -2.11
CA ALA A 77 -8.73 3.39 -0.86
C ALA A 77 -9.63 4.20 0.09
N VAL A 78 -10.33 5.22 -0.43
CA VAL A 78 -11.31 6.01 0.34
C VAL A 78 -12.48 5.14 0.83
N LYS A 79 -12.94 4.19 0.01
CA LYS A 79 -14.00 3.24 0.40
C LYS A 79 -13.56 2.19 1.43
N GLY A 80 -12.27 2.15 1.78
CA GLY A 80 -11.74 1.26 2.81
C GLY A 80 -11.23 -0.08 2.28
N GLU A 81 -11.08 -0.24 0.95
CA GLU A 81 -10.59 -1.48 0.34
C GLU A 81 -9.17 -1.85 0.81
N CYS A 82 -8.35 -0.86 1.21
CA CYS A 82 -7.03 -1.12 1.80
C CYS A 82 -7.10 -2.00 3.06
N LYS A 83 -8.24 -1.99 3.78
CA LYS A 83 -8.50 -2.83 4.95
C LYS A 83 -9.34 -4.05 4.60
N ALA A 84 -10.34 -3.90 3.73
CA ALA A 84 -11.23 -4.99 3.35
C ALA A 84 -10.56 -6.02 2.42
N ASN A 85 -9.66 -5.57 1.54
CA ASN A 85 -8.93 -6.40 0.60
C ASN A 85 -7.43 -6.04 0.58
N PRO A 86 -6.72 -6.25 1.70
CA PRO A 86 -5.37 -5.75 1.90
C PRO A 86 -4.35 -6.35 0.93
N LYS A 87 -4.51 -7.63 0.54
CA LYS A 87 -3.60 -8.29 -0.42
C LYS A 87 -3.73 -7.69 -1.81
N TYR A 88 -4.95 -7.66 -2.35
CA TYR A 88 -5.19 -7.11 -3.69
C TYR A 88 -4.76 -5.64 -3.77
N MET A 89 -5.12 -4.86 -2.75
CA MET A 89 -4.81 -3.45 -2.72
C MET A 89 -3.32 -3.16 -2.53
N ALA A 90 -2.59 -3.96 -1.75
CA ALA A 90 -1.12 -3.82 -1.67
C ALA A 90 -0.44 -4.03 -3.03
N ILE A 91 -0.95 -4.96 -3.82
CA ILE A 91 -0.38 -5.37 -5.11
C ILE A 91 -0.77 -4.41 -6.24
N ASN A 92 -2.04 -4.01 -6.27
CA ASN A 92 -2.60 -3.27 -7.41
C ASN A 92 -2.78 -1.78 -7.11
N CYS A 93 -2.80 -1.38 -5.85
CA CYS A 93 -3.11 -0.03 -5.41
C CYS A 93 -2.23 0.43 -4.23
N GLY A 94 -0.99 -0.08 -4.17
CA GLY A 94 -0.10 0.11 -3.02
C GLY A 94 0.13 1.59 -2.71
N LYS A 95 0.24 2.44 -3.74
CA LYS A 95 0.35 3.90 -3.62
C LYS A 95 -0.89 4.53 -3.01
N ALA A 96 -2.08 4.18 -3.48
CA ALA A 96 -3.32 4.71 -2.93
C ALA A 96 -3.50 4.33 -1.46
N CYS A 97 -3.13 3.09 -1.09
CA CYS A 97 -3.18 2.63 0.29
C CYS A 97 -2.03 3.11 1.18
N GLY A 98 -1.01 3.75 0.62
CA GLY A 98 0.17 4.21 1.36
C GLY A 98 1.00 3.08 1.95
N ILE A 99 0.86 1.86 1.41
CA ILE A 99 1.54 0.65 1.93
C ILE A 99 3.01 0.62 1.51
N CYS A 100 3.36 1.34 0.46
CA CYS A 100 4.71 1.41 -0.09
C CYS A 100 5.17 2.88 -0.21
N ASP A 101 6.46 3.06 -0.49
CA ASP A 101 7.17 4.36 -0.60
C ASP A 101 7.31 5.16 0.72
N ASN A 102 7.07 4.56 1.90
CA ASN A 102 7.11 5.28 3.19
C ASN A 102 6.33 6.61 3.13
N VAL A 103 5.19 6.62 2.43
CA VAL A 103 4.43 7.86 2.21
C VAL A 103 3.92 8.35 3.56
N GLU A 104 4.42 9.50 3.99
CA GLU A 104 3.98 10.12 5.23
C GLU A 104 2.46 10.27 5.27
N CYS A 105 1.85 9.74 6.34
CA CYS A 105 0.44 9.90 6.63
C CYS A 105 0.17 11.30 7.19
N VAL A 106 0.14 12.30 6.31
CA VAL A 106 -0.07 13.69 6.70
C VAL A 106 -1.16 14.36 5.87
N ASN A 107 -1.65 15.49 6.38
CA ASN A 107 -2.37 16.47 5.59
C ASN A 107 -1.35 17.48 5.10
N LYS A 108 -1.06 17.47 3.80
CA LYS A 108 -0.14 18.42 3.16
C LYS A 108 -0.74 19.82 3.08
N ASN A 109 -2.07 19.94 3.16
CA ASN A 109 -2.78 21.21 3.16
C ASN A 109 -3.54 21.41 4.47
N VAL A 110 -3.47 22.62 5.02
CA VAL A 110 -4.19 23.05 6.22
C VAL A 110 -5.71 22.87 6.10
N SER A 111 -6.24 22.92 4.88
CA SER A 111 -7.67 22.78 4.58
C SER A 111 -8.14 21.34 4.41
N CYS A 112 -7.24 20.34 4.44
CA CYS A 112 -7.60 18.93 4.25
C CYS A 112 -8.74 18.47 5.18
N SER A 113 -8.73 18.88 6.44
CA SER A 113 -9.80 18.53 7.39
C SER A 113 -11.14 19.15 6.99
N LYS A 114 -11.15 20.42 6.57
CA LYS A 114 -12.37 21.10 6.10
C LYS A 114 -12.92 20.46 4.82
N TRP A 115 -12.05 20.11 3.90
CA TRP A 115 -12.40 19.43 2.65
C TRP A 115 -12.95 18.02 2.91
N ALA A 116 -12.33 17.25 3.80
CA ALA A 116 -12.84 15.93 4.17
C ALA A 116 -14.27 16.00 4.75
N VAL A 117 -14.55 16.98 5.63
CA VAL A 117 -15.91 17.20 6.17
C VAL A 117 -16.91 17.55 5.08
N ARG A 118 -16.50 18.31 4.05
CA ARG A 118 -17.35 18.63 2.89
C ARG A 118 -17.55 17.47 1.91
N GLY A 119 -16.94 16.31 2.16
CA GLY A 119 -17.09 15.13 1.31
C GLY A 119 -16.06 15.01 0.18
N GLU A 120 -15.02 15.85 0.17
CA GLU A 120 -14.00 15.86 -0.90
C GLU A 120 -13.27 14.53 -1.03
N CYS A 121 -13.18 13.73 0.04
CA CYS A 121 -12.60 12.39 -0.06
C CYS A 121 -13.32 11.52 -1.11
N LYS A 122 -14.64 11.71 -1.30
CA LYS A 122 -15.43 10.99 -2.30
C LYS A 122 -15.53 11.76 -3.61
N ALA A 123 -15.66 13.08 -3.55
CA ALA A 123 -15.83 13.93 -4.74
C ALA A 123 -14.53 14.13 -5.52
N ASN A 124 -13.38 14.15 -4.83
CA ASN A 124 -12.06 14.36 -5.41
C ASN A 124 -11.02 13.38 -4.80
N PRO A 125 -11.20 12.08 -5.03
CA PRO A 125 -10.42 11.05 -4.34
C PRO A 125 -8.94 11.10 -4.69
N ASP A 126 -8.56 11.39 -5.94
CA ASP A 126 -7.15 11.42 -6.36
C ASP A 126 -6.36 12.52 -5.65
N TYR A 127 -6.91 13.73 -5.60
CA TYR A 127 -6.26 14.82 -4.89
C TYR A 127 -6.16 14.51 -3.41
N MET A 128 -7.26 14.03 -2.83
CA MET A 128 -7.34 13.79 -1.39
C MET A 128 -6.47 12.62 -0.93
N VAL A 129 -6.35 11.55 -1.74
CA VAL A 129 -5.42 10.44 -1.50
C VAL A 129 -3.97 10.91 -1.56
N ASN A 130 -3.61 11.87 -2.42
CA ASN A 130 -2.22 12.29 -2.54
C ASN A 130 -1.80 13.38 -1.55
N ASN A 131 -2.76 14.16 -1.05
CA ASN A 131 -2.49 15.35 -0.23
C ASN A 131 -3.13 15.32 1.16
N CYS A 132 -4.18 14.53 1.37
CA CYS A 132 -5.03 14.59 2.55
C CYS A 132 -5.35 13.20 3.13
N ARG A 133 -4.39 12.26 3.02
CA ARG A 133 -4.54 10.84 3.44
C ARG A 133 -5.07 10.71 4.85
N LYS A 134 -4.55 11.54 5.77
CA LYS A 134 -4.94 11.55 7.18
C LYS A 134 -6.39 11.99 7.35
N ALA A 135 -6.79 13.10 6.72
CA ALA A 135 -8.17 13.59 6.77
C ALA A 135 -9.18 12.60 6.16
N CYS A 136 -8.78 11.84 5.14
CA CYS A 136 -9.64 10.81 4.54
C CYS A 136 -9.55 9.42 5.19
N GLY A 137 -8.76 9.26 6.27
CA GLY A 137 -8.66 7.99 7.00
C GLY A 137 -8.00 6.84 6.22
N ILE A 138 -7.20 7.17 5.20
CA ILE A 138 -6.60 6.21 4.26
C ILE A 138 -5.33 5.57 4.83
N CYS A 139 -4.72 6.20 5.83
CA CYS A 139 -3.41 5.80 6.31
C CYS A 139 -3.35 4.34 6.79
N PRO A 140 -2.33 3.58 6.35
CA PRO A 140 -2.12 2.22 6.83
C PRO A 140 -1.79 2.24 8.32
N GLY A 141 -2.38 1.31 9.07
CA GLY A 141 -2.03 1.08 10.47
C GLY A 141 -2.67 2.02 11.51
N VAL A 142 -3.51 2.99 11.11
CA VAL A 142 -4.26 3.80 12.08
C VAL A 142 -5.67 4.05 11.60
N ALA A 143 -6.53 3.05 11.71
CA ALA A 143 -7.93 3.37 11.93
C ALA A 143 -8.00 4.16 13.26
N CYS A 144 -8.51 5.39 13.24
CA CYS A 144 -8.92 6.08 14.46
C CYS A 144 -10.20 5.41 14.99
N VAL A 145 -10.04 4.19 15.48
CA VAL A 145 -11.08 3.45 16.19
C VAL A 145 -10.86 3.66 17.68
N ASN A 146 -11.96 3.95 18.37
CA ASN A 146 -12.00 3.76 19.81
C ASN A 146 -11.92 2.25 20.03
N LYS A 147 -10.81 1.78 20.61
CA LYS A 147 -10.67 0.37 21.03
C LYS A 147 -11.56 0.07 22.24
N ASN A 148 -12.09 1.11 22.89
CA ASN A 148 -12.97 1.01 24.03
C ASN A 148 -14.27 1.81 23.78
N ASP A 149 -15.43 1.22 24.05
CA ASP A 149 -16.72 1.88 23.85
C ASP A 149 -16.95 3.08 24.80
N SER A 150 -16.15 3.16 25.87
CA SER A 150 -16.20 4.25 26.85
C SER A 150 -15.44 5.50 26.43
N CYS A 151 -14.75 5.48 25.28
CA CYS A 151 -13.94 6.61 24.84
C CYS A 151 -14.72 7.93 24.78
N SER A 152 -15.99 7.91 24.34
CA SER A 152 -16.85 9.11 24.33
C SER A 152 -17.08 9.66 25.74
N LYS A 153 -17.23 8.80 26.74
CA LYS A 153 -17.40 9.21 28.15
C LYS A 153 -16.11 9.79 28.73
N TRP A 154 -14.98 9.16 28.43
CA TRP A 154 -13.66 9.62 28.88
C TRP A 154 -13.23 10.95 28.24
N ALA A 155 -13.60 11.18 26.98
CA ALA A 155 -13.37 12.49 26.36
C ALA A 155 -14.14 13.62 27.06
N VAL A 156 -15.42 13.39 27.40
CA VAL A 156 -16.22 14.38 28.17
C VAL A 156 -15.61 14.63 29.55
N LYS A 157 -14.98 13.61 30.15
CA LYS A 157 -14.29 13.72 31.44
C LYS A 157 -12.90 14.37 31.34
N GLY A 158 -12.43 14.73 30.14
CA GLY A 158 -11.15 15.41 29.95
C GLY A 158 -9.92 14.49 29.98
N GLU A 159 -10.11 13.17 29.84
CA GLU A 159 -9.02 12.19 29.88
C GLU A 159 -7.99 12.39 28.76
N CYS A 160 -8.36 13.07 27.66
CA CYS A 160 -7.43 13.43 26.60
C CYS A 160 -6.30 14.37 27.08
N LYS A 161 -6.53 15.17 28.12
CA LYS A 161 -5.52 16.05 28.73
C LYS A 161 -4.83 15.39 29.92
N ALA A 162 -5.58 14.63 30.71
CA ALA A 162 -5.04 13.97 31.90
C ALA A 162 -4.16 12.74 31.55
N ASN A 163 -4.56 11.97 30.53
CA ASN A 163 -3.97 10.68 30.18
C ASN A 163 -3.74 10.53 28.66
N PRO A 164 -2.92 11.40 28.05
CA PRO A 164 -2.77 11.48 26.59
C PRO A 164 -2.27 10.17 25.97
N ASP A 165 -1.29 9.50 26.56
CA ASP A 165 -0.72 8.26 26.04
C ASP A 165 -1.74 7.11 26.06
N TYR A 166 -2.47 6.98 27.17
CA TYR A 166 -3.53 5.99 27.31
C TYR A 166 -4.66 6.22 26.30
N MET A 167 -5.03 7.48 26.11
CA MET A 167 -6.11 7.87 25.19
C MET A 167 -5.71 7.74 23.71
N VAL A 168 -4.43 7.93 23.35
CA VAL A 168 -3.92 7.68 21.99
C VAL A 168 -3.96 6.19 21.65
N ILE A 169 -3.69 5.32 22.62
CA ILE A 169 -3.69 3.86 22.42
C ILE A 169 -5.12 3.30 22.36
N ASN A 170 -6.02 3.81 23.21
CA ASN A 170 -7.35 3.22 23.44
C ASN A 170 -8.51 4.00 22.81
N CYS A 171 -8.36 5.30 22.57
CA CYS A 171 -9.44 6.22 22.20
C CYS A 171 -9.06 7.17 21.07
N ARG A 172 -8.42 6.60 20.06
CA ARG A 172 -7.70 7.32 19.00
C ARG A 172 -8.59 8.18 18.09
N ARG A 173 -9.93 8.08 18.20
CA ARG A 173 -10.90 8.95 17.50
C ARG A 173 -11.06 10.34 18.14
N LEU A 174 -10.84 10.47 19.45
CA LEU A 174 -11.21 11.69 20.20
C LEU A 174 -10.03 12.65 20.44
N VAL A 175 -8.80 12.13 20.42
CA VAL A 175 -7.60 12.98 20.62
C VAL A 175 -7.41 13.99 19.47
N GLY A 176 -7.93 13.69 18.27
CA GLY A 176 -7.86 14.60 17.11
C GLY A 176 -8.91 15.72 17.08
N TYR A 177 -9.92 15.70 17.95
CA TYR A 177 -10.99 16.72 18.01
C TYR A 177 -10.87 17.67 19.22
N VAL A 178 -9.98 17.38 20.19
CA VAL A 178 -9.88 18.13 21.46
C VAL A 178 -8.57 18.92 21.57
N LEU A 179 -7.82 19.05 20.47
CA LEU A 179 -6.73 20.03 20.33
C LEU A 179 -7.16 21.21 19.46
N MET A 180 -8.24 21.88 19.90
CA MET A 180 -8.38 23.33 19.86
C MET A 180 -8.60 23.80 21.29
#